data_AF-A0A2V3XYR1-F1
#
_entry.id   AF-A0A2V3XYR1-F1
#
_cell.length_a   1.000
_cell.length_b   1.000
_cell.length_c   1.000
_cell.angle_alpha   90.00
_cell.angle_beta   90.00
_cell.angle_gamma   90.00
#
_symmetry.space_group_name_H-M   'P 1'
#
loop_
_entity.id
_entity.type
_entity.pdbx_description
1 polymer ?
#
loop_
_entity_poly.entity_id
_entity_poly.type
_entity_poly.pdbx_seq_one_letter_code
_entity_poly.pdbx_strand_id
1 'polypeptide(L)'
;MEKQKDGKLLKTIGFIGIVIFIAAIAVSVYMMSRNMGQVPGIDFGPGQYYYTDIPGWQKYFLTNAYDNHVPLAILVVLFFAWGYLMYRFWCFLDKKWKD
;
A
#
# COMPACT_ATOMS: atom_id res chain seq x y z
N MET A 1 -23.86 -33.06 12.46
CA MET A 1 -22.57 -33.49 11.86
C MET A 1 -22.12 -32.54 10.75
N GLU A 2 -23.03 -31.94 9.99
CA GLU A 2 -22.78 -31.00 8.89
C GLU A 2 -22.00 -29.73 9.31
N LYS A 3 -22.49 -28.98 10.31
CA LYS A 3 -21.79 -27.79 10.88
C LYS A 3 -20.34 -28.03 11.32
N GLN A 4 -20.00 -29.24 11.77
CA GLN A 4 -18.65 -29.57 12.22
C GLN A 4 -17.71 -29.85 11.04
N LYS A 5 -18.26 -30.33 9.92
CA LYS A 5 -17.55 -30.53 8.64
C LYS A 5 -17.23 -29.17 8.00
N ASP A 6 -18.17 -28.24 8.02
CA ASP A 6 -17.99 -26.89 7.47
C ASP A 6 -16.94 -26.08 8.26
N GLY A 7 -16.95 -26.19 9.59
CA GLY A 7 -15.95 -25.55 10.43
C GLY A 7 -14.53 -26.11 10.23
N LYS A 8 -14.39 -27.42 9.96
CA LYS A 8 -13.09 -28.02 9.61
C LYS A 8 -12.65 -27.60 8.21
N LEU A 9 -13.57 -27.55 7.24
CA LEU A 9 -13.29 -27.12 5.87
C LEU A 9 -12.79 -25.66 5.83
N LEU A 10 -13.47 -24.75 6.52
CA LEU A 10 -13.07 -23.34 6.62
C LEU A 10 -11.68 -23.19 7.27
N LYS A 11 -11.38 -23.96 8.31
CA LYS A 11 -10.04 -23.96 8.93
C LYS A 11 -8.96 -24.47 7.98
N THR A 12 -9.25 -25.51 7.20
CA THR A 12 -8.30 -26.04 6.20
C THR A 12 -8.05 -25.04 5.08
N ILE A 13 -9.11 -24.41 4.55
CA ILE A 13 -8.97 -23.37 3.52
C ILE A 13 -8.19 -22.17 4.06
N GLY A 14 -8.48 -21.74 5.28
CA GLY A 14 -7.72 -20.67 5.95
C GLY A 14 -6.24 -21.02 6.12
N PHE A 15 -5.93 -22.24 6.55
CA PHE A 15 -4.55 -22.71 6.69
C PHE A 15 -3.82 -22.76 5.34
N ILE A 16 -4.46 -23.28 4.29
CA ILE A 16 -3.92 -23.29 2.93
C ILE A 16 -3.65 -21.85 2.45
N GLY A 17 -4.60 -20.93 2.69
CA GLY A 17 -4.44 -19.52 2.36
C GLY A 17 -3.23 -18.88 3.04
N ILE A 18 -3.03 -19.17 4.32
CA ILE A 18 -1.85 -18.70 5.07
C ILE A 18 -0.56 -19.26 4.47
N VAL A 19 -0.51 -20.55 4.15
CA VAL A 19 0.67 -21.19 3.54
C VAL A 19 1.00 -20.55 2.19
N ILE A 20 -0.01 -20.36 1.32
CA ILE A 20 0.17 -19.70 0.02
C ILE A 20 0.66 -18.27 0.20
N PHE A 21 0.11 -17.54 1.17
CA PHE A 21 0.51 -16.16 1.47
C PHE A 21 1.97 -16.07 1.91
N ILE A 22 2.41 -16.96 2.82
CA ILE A 22 3.80 -17.03 3.26
C ILE A 22 4.72 -17.38 2.08
N ALA A 23 4.33 -18.34 1.25
CA ALA A 23 5.08 -18.72 0.06
C ALA A 23 5.21 -17.54 -0.92
N ALA A 24 4.13 -16.79 -1.15
CA ALA A 24 4.14 -15.61 -1.99
C ALA A 24 5.11 -14.54 -1.47
N ILE A 25 5.10 -14.25 -0.16
CA ILE A 25 6.05 -13.32 0.45
C ILE A 25 7.49 -13.81 0.25
N ALA A 26 7.76 -15.08 0.52
CA ALA A 26 9.11 -15.64 0.38
C ALA A 26 9.62 -15.53 -1.07
N VAL A 27 8.76 -15.82 -2.06
CA VAL A 27 9.09 -15.67 -3.49
C VAL A 27 9.35 -14.21 -3.84
N SER A 28 8.52 -13.27 -3.37
CA SER A 28 8.73 -11.84 -3.61
C SER A 28 10.07 -11.37 -3.06
N VAL A 29 10.41 -11.73 -1.81
CA VAL A 29 11.71 -11.38 -1.21
C VAL A 29 12.87 -12.00 -1.99
N TYR A 30 12.75 -13.25 -2.41
CA TYR A 30 13.76 -13.91 -3.24
C TYR A 30 13.98 -13.17 -4.56
N MET A 31 12.90 -12.82 -5.26
CA MET A 31 12.98 -12.06 -6.52
C MET A 31 13.63 -10.69 -6.32
N MET A 32 13.27 -9.96 -5.26
CA MET A 32 13.87 -8.68 -4.91
C MET A 32 15.38 -8.82 -4.63
N SER A 33 15.79 -9.84 -3.87
CA SER A 33 17.21 -10.07 -3.55
C SER A 33 18.09 -10.41 -4.75
N ARG A 34 17.47 -10.91 -5.82
CA ARG A 34 18.13 -11.31 -7.07
C ARG A 34 17.93 -10.30 -8.19
N ASN A 35 17.32 -9.14 -7.92
CA ASN A 35 17.01 -8.12 -8.92
C ASN A 35 16.22 -8.68 -10.12
N MET A 36 15.41 -9.72 -9.87
CA MET A 36 14.65 -10.40 -10.92
C MET A 36 13.55 -9.48 -11.45
N GLY A 37 13.51 -9.33 -12.78
CA GLY A 37 12.58 -8.44 -13.46
C GLY A 37 13.08 -7.00 -13.60
N GLN A 38 14.28 -6.67 -13.12
CA GLN A 38 14.87 -5.36 -13.36
C GLN A 38 15.48 -5.27 -14.77
N VAL A 39 15.49 -4.06 -15.33
CA VAL A 39 16.18 -3.73 -16.57
C VAL A 39 17.70 -3.84 -16.32
N PRO A 40 18.46 -4.53 -17.19
CA PRO A 40 19.90 -4.69 -16.99
C PRO A 40 20.62 -3.34 -16.82
N GLY A 41 21.42 -3.23 -15.76
CA GLY A 41 22.28 -2.08 -15.50
C GLY A 41 21.61 -0.90 -14.79
N ILE A 42 20.31 -0.97 -14.47
CA ILE A 42 19.61 0.05 -13.67
C ILE A 42 18.66 -0.61 -12.66
N ASP A 43 18.46 0.02 -11.51
CA ASP A 43 17.54 -0.45 -10.46
C ASP A 43 16.08 -0.07 -10.81
N PHE A 44 15.61 -0.56 -11.97
CA PHE A 44 14.28 -0.24 -12.52
C PHE A 44 13.54 -1.52 -12.90
N GLY A 45 12.35 -1.75 -12.34
CA GLY A 45 11.59 -3.00 -12.49
C GLY A 45 10.07 -2.79 -12.66
N PRO A 46 9.29 -3.88 -12.83
CA PRO A 46 7.88 -3.84 -13.26
C PRO A 46 6.90 -3.18 -12.28
N GLY A 47 7.34 -2.83 -11.07
CA GLY A 47 6.55 -2.08 -10.09
C GLY A 47 6.80 -0.57 -10.10
N GLN A 48 7.82 -0.11 -10.83
CA GLN A 48 8.10 1.32 -10.99
C GLN A 48 7.36 1.83 -12.24
N TYR A 49 6.09 2.19 -12.03
CA TYR A 49 5.20 2.62 -13.11
C TYR A 49 5.45 4.04 -13.60
N TYR A 50 6.24 4.83 -12.87
CA TYR A 50 6.52 6.21 -13.23
C TYR A 50 7.87 6.30 -13.93
N TYR A 51 7.85 6.74 -15.19
CA TYR A 51 9.05 7.05 -15.99
C TYR A 51 9.96 8.11 -15.34
N THR A 52 9.49 8.79 -14.29
CA THR A 52 10.27 9.73 -13.48
C THR A 52 11.42 9.06 -12.74
N ASP A 53 11.31 7.76 -12.48
CA ASP A 53 12.26 7.02 -11.65
C ASP A 53 13.41 6.41 -12.50
N ILE A 54 13.31 6.50 -13.84
CA ILE A 54 14.39 6.08 -14.73
C ILE A 54 15.50 7.15 -14.73
N PRO A 55 16.76 6.78 -14.45
CA PRO A 55 17.88 7.72 -14.52
C PRO A 55 17.96 8.44 -15.88
N GLY A 56 18.00 9.78 -15.87
CA GLY A 56 18.14 10.62 -17.06
C GLY A 56 16.82 10.99 -17.75
N TRP A 57 15.68 10.46 -17.31
CA TRP A 57 14.35 10.80 -17.84
C TRP A 57 13.69 11.98 -17.13
N GLN A 58 14.20 12.39 -15.97
CA GLN A 58 13.71 13.55 -15.20
C GLN A 58 13.60 14.82 -16.06
N LYS A 59 14.50 14.99 -17.03
CA LYS A 59 14.54 16.15 -17.93
C LYS A 59 13.29 16.33 -18.81
N TYR A 60 12.55 15.25 -19.08
CA TYR A 60 11.34 15.28 -19.90
C TYR A 60 10.06 15.54 -19.10
N PHE A 61 10.07 15.26 -17.79
CA PHE A 61 8.87 15.34 -16.94
C PHE A 61 8.96 16.41 -15.84
N LEU A 62 10.16 16.72 -15.38
CA LEU A 62 10.41 17.62 -14.24
C LEU A 62 10.98 18.97 -14.66
N THR A 63 10.96 19.30 -15.96
CA THR A 63 11.50 20.57 -16.49
C THR A 63 10.82 21.80 -15.87
N ASN A 64 9.57 21.65 -15.42
CA ASN A 64 8.82 22.63 -14.63
C ASN A 64 8.10 21.92 -13.47
N ALA A 65 8.82 21.12 -12.68
CA ALA A 65 8.23 20.43 -11.54
C ALA A 65 7.54 21.46 -10.62
N TYR A 66 6.29 21.18 -10.25
CA TYR A 66 5.56 22.03 -9.31
C TYR A 66 6.31 22.07 -7.98
N ASP A 67 6.84 23.24 -7.64
CA ASP A 67 7.41 23.48 -6.32
C ASP A 67 6.28 23.93 -5.39
N ASN A 68 6.02 23.12 -4.37
CA ASN A 68 4.96 23.43 -3.43
C ASN A 68 5.46 24.51 -2.47
N HIS A 69 4.93 25.73 -2.62
CA HIS A 69 5.24 26.85 -1.73
C HIS A 69 4.89 26.60 -0.26
N VAL A 70 4.10 25.56 0.04
CA VAL A 70 3.76 25.13 1.39
C VAL A 70 4.70 24.01 1.84
N PRO A 71 5.43 24.19 2.96
CA PRO A 71 6.27 23.13 3.52
C PRO A 71 5.51 21.82 3.77
N LEU A 72 6.12 20.69 3.41
CA LEU A 72 5.54 19.35 3.56
C LEU A 72 5.02 19.10 4.99
N ALA A 73 5.75 19.59 6.01
CA ALA A 73 5.36 19.46 7.41
C ALA A 73 3.99 20.08 7.69
N ILE A 74 3.65 21.21 7.07
CA ILE A 74 2.34 21.86 7.21
C ILE A 74 1.26 20.98 6.60
N LEU A 75 1.50 20.41 5.42
CA LEU A 75 0.55 19.50 4.75
C LEU A 75 0.29 18.25 5.60
N VAL A 76 1.35 17.68 6.20
CA VAL A 76 1.24 16.53 7.10
C VAL A 76 0.42 16.89 8.35
N VAL A 77 0.67 18.05 8.97
CA VAL A 77 -0.12 18.52 10.12
C VAL A 77 -1.58 18.72 9.74
N LEU A 78 -1.86 19.35 8.60
CA LEU A 78 -3.24 19.55 8.10
C LEU A 78 -3.95 18.22 7.83
N PHE A 79 -3.25 17.23 7.29
CA PHE A 79 -3.79 15.89 7.08
C PHE A 79 -4.25 15.25 8.40
N PHE A 80 -3.40 15.30 9.44
CA PHE A 80 -3.77 14.77 10.75
C PHE A 80 -4.87 15.59 11.43
N ALA A 81 -4.84 16.91 11.32
CA ALA A 81 -5.88 17.79 11.85
C ALA A 81 -7.24 17.47 11.21
N TRP A 82 -7.27 17.26 9.90
CA TRP A 82 -8.46 16.85 9.17
C TRP A 82 -8.94 15.46 9.61
N GLY A 83 -8.04 14.48 9.70
CA GLY A 83 -8.37 13.13 10.18
C GLY A 83 -8.99 13.14 11.58
N TYR A 84 -8.43 13.93 12.50
CA TYR A 84 -8.98 14.12 13.85
C TYR A 84 -10.37 14.76 13.82
N LEU A 85 -10.58 15.77 12.98
CA LEU A 85 -11.88 16.44 12.82
C LEU A 85 -12.93 15.44 12.31
N MET A 86 -12.60 14.67 11.28
CA MET A 86 -13.48 13.64 10.72
C MET A 86 -13.81 12.56 11.76
N TYR A 87 -12.85 12.14 12.57
CA TYR A 87 -13.10 11.20 13.66
C TYR A 87 -14.09 11.77 14.69
N ARG A 88 -13.89 13.02 15.13
CA ARG A 88 -14.80 13.70 16.06
C ARG A 88 -16.20 13.85 15.48
N PHE A 89 -16.31 14.20 14.19
CA PHE A 89 -17.57 14.30 13.47
C PHE A 89 -18.29 12.94 13.40
N TRP A 90 -17.56 11.88 13.08
CA TRP A 90 -18.10 10.51 13.09
C TRP A 90 -18.65 10.12 14.46
N CYS A 91 -17.88 10.32 15.53
CA CYS A 91 -18.35 10.04 16.89
C CYS A 91 -19.59 10.86 17.29
N PHE A 92 -19.70 12.10 16.78
CA PHE A 92 -20.89 12.91 17.00
C PHE A 92 -22.12 12.34 16.29
N LEU A 93 -21.98 11.94 15.02
CA LEU A 93 -23.05 11.29 14.27
C LEU A 93 -23.47 9.95 14.89
N ASP A 94 -22.51 9.10 15.29
CA ASP A 94 -22.79 7.81 15.93
C ASP A 94 -23.59 7.98 17.23
N LYS A 95 -23.31 9.04 18.00
CA LYS A 95 -24.11 9.38 19.19
C LYS A 95 -25.52 9.83 18.82
N LYS A 96 -25.66 10.69 17.81
CA LYS A 96 -26.97 11.23 17.39
C LYS A 96 -27.89 10.19 16.75
N TRP A 97 -27.33 9.12 16.17
CA TRP A 97 -28.10 8.05 15.52
C TRP A 97 -28.40 6.84 16.42
N LYS A 98 -27.90 6.84 17.66
CA LYS A 98 -28.22 5.79 18.66
C LYS A 98 -29.35 6.19 19.62
N ASP A 99 -29.91 7.38 19.46
CA ASP A 99 -31.19 7.83 20.03
C ASP A 99 -32.29 7.77 18.94
#